data_AF-A0AAW8EUD0-F1
#
_entry.id   AF-A0AAW8EUD0-F1
#
_cell.length_a   1.000
_cell.length_b   1.000
_cell.length_c   1.000
_cell.angle_alpha   90.00
_cell.angle_beta   90.00
_cell.angle_gamma   90.00
#
_symmetry.space_group_name_H-M   'P 1'
#
loop_
_entity.id
_entity.type
_entity.pdbx_description
1 polymer ?
#
loop_
_entity_poly.entity_id
_entity_poly.type
_entity_poly.pdbx_seq_one_letter_code
_entity_poly.pdbx_strand_id
1 'polypeptide(L)'
;MRLIRTLAFAATAAAALSIGAVIPASAATSVDDGSAPSFQEFAASTYRDVDGSYIVNGDEVISNRSDLRAFYDVLIGPETRNDGLIVNTVSGIDDKWSDAQVSNLTYCVSTKFGARHADVVNAMASGAALWEAASSKIDFQYVSSADGNCTTRNKSVLFSVEPVQTSQYIARAFFPSTPDRQQNVLIDDSIWSSGSWTPTNILGHELGHVLGFRHEHTRPESGTCFEDTNWRPLTPYDSSSIMHYPQCNGSSDDLSMTSTDVAGVVSLYGN
;
A
#
# COMPACT_ATOMS: atom_id res chain seq x y z
N MET A 1 41.87 8.64 40.79
CA MET A 1 40.66 9.47 40.94
C MET A 1 39.64 8.99 39.91
N ARG A 2 38.44 8.59 40.37
CA ARG A 2 37.21 8.24 39.62
C ARG A 2 37.29 6.99 38.72
N LEU A 3 36.91 5.81 39.22
CA LEU A 3 35.55 5.27 39.45
C LEU A 3 35.05 4.48 38.23
N ILE A 4 35.27 3.17 38.31
CA ILE A 4 34.55 2.13 37.56
C ILE A 4 33.06 2.26 37.91
N ARG A 5 32.19 2.31 36.91
CA ARG A 5 30.73 2.16 37.08
C ARG A 5 30.21 1.07 36.15
N THR A 6 29.98 -0.08 36.76
CA THR A 6 28.99 -1.09 36.37
C THR A 6 27.59 -0.49 36.28
N LEU A 7 26.85 -0.80 35.21
CA LEU A 7 25.37 -0.71 35.09
C LEU A 7 24.95 -1.90 34.21
N ALA A 8 24.54 -3.03 34.79
CA ALA A 8 23.20 -3.35 35.31
C ALA A 8 22.20 -3.75 34.20
N PHE A 9 22.12 -5.06 33.94
CA PHE A 9 20.95 -5.68 33.31
C PHE A 9 19.78 -5.57 34.30
N ALA A 10 18.73 -4.84 33.95
CA ALA A 10 17.47 -4.83 34.67
C ALA A 10 16.39 -5.48 33.80
N ALA A 11 16.07 -6.73 34.10
CA ALA A 11 14.80 -7.32 33.74
C ALA A 11 13.77 -6.91 34.80
N THR A 12 12.69 -6.23 34.41
CA THR A 12 11.43 -6.23 35.20
C THR A 12 10.23 -5.93 34.31
N ALA A 13 9.17 -6.67 34.60
CA ALA A 13 7.91 -6.78 33.89
C ALA A 13 6.94 -5.62 34.12
N ALA A 14 6.02 -5.50 33.17
CA ALA A 14 4.62 -5.07 33.25
C ALA A 14 4.25 -3.89 34.17
N ALA A 15 3.93 -2.75 33.54
CA ALA A 15 2.90 -1.84 34.01
C ALA A 15 2.06 -1.40 32.80
N ALA A 16 0.78 -1.79 32.80
CA ALA A 16 -0.21 -1.34 31.84
C ALA A 16 -0.57 0.13 32.14
N LEU A 17 -0.19 1.03 31.24
CA LEU A 17 -0.76 2.36 31.12
C LEU A 17 -1.30 2.51 29.69
N SER A 18 -2.62 2.58 29.59
CA SER A 18 -3.36 2.96 28.39
C SER A 18 -2.98 4.38 27.97
N ILE A 19 -2.17 4.47 26.90
CA ILE A 19 -1.88 5.67 26.14
C ILE A 19 -2.26 5.30 24.70
N GLY A 20 -3.07 6.14 24.05
CA GLY A 20 -3.45 5.96 22.65
C GLY A 20 -2.22 5.67 21.81
N ALA A 21 -2.31 4.65 20.95
CA ALA A 21 -1.22 4.20 20.11
C ALA A 21 -0.81 5.31 19.15
N VAL A 22 0.13 6.13 19.59
CA VAL A 22 1.09 6.77 18.70
C VAL A 22 1.84 5.60 18.08
N ILE A 23 1.52 5.27 16.83
CA ILE A 23 2.38 4.42 16.02
C ILE A 23 3.76 5.06 16.13
N PRO A 24 4.80 4.34 16.60
CA PRO A 24 6.13 4.86 16.47
C PRO A 24 6.40 4.95 14.98
N ALA A 25 6.21 6.14 14.40
CA ALA A 25 7.16 6.62 13.42
C ALA A 25 8.50 6.34 14.04
N SER A 26 9.25 5.40 13.46
CA SER A 26 10.64 5.13 13.82
C SER A 26 11.25 6.49 14.08
N ALA A 27 11.54 6.78 15.35
CA ALA A 27 12.10 8.05 15.73
C ALA A 27 13.30 8.22 14.80
N ALA A 28 13.32 9.32 14.05
CA ALA A 28 14.50 9.75 13.32
C ALA A 28 15.59 9.97 14.37
N THR A 29 16.24 8.89 14.76
CA THR A 29 17.56 8.92 15.32
C THR A 29 18.40 9.59 14.26
N SER A 30 18.94 10.77 14.63
CA SER A 30 20.11 11.37 14.00
C SER A 30 20.98 10.28 13.40
N VAL A 31 21.33 10.43 12.12
CA VAL A 31 22.20 9.53 11.35
C VAL A 31 23.37 9.10 12.21
N ASP A 32 23.19 7.98 12.91
CA ASP A 32 24.26 7.21 13.50
C ASP A 32 24.88 6.47 12.32
N ASP A 33 26.20 6.29 12.31
CA ASP A 33 26.98 5.67 11.24
C ASP A 33 26.73 4.15 11.15
N GLY A 34 25.45 3.76 11.19
CA GLY A 34 24.95 2.40 11.17
C GLY A 34 24.59 2.03 9.73
N SER A 35 25.41 1.17 9.13
CA SER A 35 25.09 0.46 7.90
C SER A 35 23.61 0.04 7.86
N ALA A 36 22.96 0.18 6.69
CA ALA A 36 21.61 -0.34 6.46
C ALA A 36 21.44 -1.74 7.09
N PRO A 37 20.31 -2.02 7.78
CA PRO A 37 20.12 -3.28 8.50
C PRO A 37 20.32 -4.43 7.52
N SER A 38 20.95 -5.52 7.94
CA SER A 38 21.13 -6.69 7.07
C SER A 38 19.77 -7.20 6.56
N PHE A 39 19.74 -7.89 5.41
CA PHE A 39 18.50 -8.52 4.94
C PHE A 39 17.84 -9.42 6.01
N GLN A 40 18.64 -10.07 6.86
CA GLN A 40 18.11 -10.90 7.93
C GLN A 40 17.37 -10.08 8.98
N GLU A 41 17.91 -8.93 9.39
CA GLU A 41 17.28 -8.01 10.33
C GLU A 41 16.04 -7.37 9.72
N PHE A 42 16.16 -6.84 8.49
CA PHE A 42 15.04 -6.28 7.73
C PHE A 42 13.88 -7.28 7.66
N ALA A 43 14.13 -8.48 7.12
CA ALA A 43 13.10 -9.50 6.95
C ALA A 43 12.54 -10.09 8.25
N ALA A 44 13.24 -9.92 9.38
CA ALA A 44 12.74 -10.30 10.71
C ALA A 44 11.83 -9.21 11.31
N SER A 45 12.10 -7.94 10.99
CA SER A 45 11.28 -6.80 11.38
C SER A 45 10.08 -6.55 10.46
N THR A 46 10.10 -7.01 9.20
CA THR A 46 9.00 -6.83 8.26
C THR A 46 7.76 -7.59 8.74
N TYR A 47 6.63 -6.89 8.84
CA TYR A 47 5.36 -7.49 9.23
C TYR A 47 4.95 -8.60 8.25
N ARG A 48 4.48 -9.72 8.81
CA ARG A 48 3.90 -10.83 8.05
C ARG A 48 2.40 -10.84 8.25
N ASP A 49 1.68 -10.76 7.16
CA ASP A 49 0.23 -10.67 7.21
C ASP A 49 -0.44 -12.03 7.34
N VAL A 50 -1.78 -12.01 7.47
CA VAL A 50 -2.64 -13.18 7.69
C VAL A 50 -2.48 -14.30 6.64
N ASP A 51 -2.04 -13.97 5.43
CA ASP A 51 -1.78 -14.90 4.33
C ASP A 51 -0.31 -15.34 4.23
N GLY A 52 0.55 -14.87 5.14
CA GLY A 52 1.97 -15.16 5.20
C GLY A 52 2.85 -14.29 4.30
N SER A 53 2.25 -13.38 3.53
CA SER A 53 2.96 -12.36 2.74
C SER A 53 3.61 -11.33 3.66
N TYR A 54 4.57 -10.60 3.12
CA TYR A 54 5.21 -9.48 3.80
C TYR A 54 4.52 -8.18 3.43
N ILE A 55 4.32 -7.29 4.40
CA ILE A 55 3.84 -5.92 4.13
C ILE A 55 5.00 -4.96 4.29
N VAL A 56 5.24 -4.19 3.24
CA VAL A 56 6.23 -3.10 3.22
C VAL A 56 5.52 -1.78 2.96
N ASN A 57 6.16 -0.68 3.31
CA ASN A 57 5.71 0.70 3.07
C ASN A 57 4.34 1.10 3.63
N GLY A 58 3.67 0.22 4.35
CA GLY A 58 2.37 0.46 4.96
C GLY A 58 1.33 -0.52 4.44
N ASP A 59 1.26 -0.71 3.13
CA ASP A 59 0.14 -1.37 2.43
C ASP A 59 0.56 -2.20 1.21
N GLU A 60 1.86 -2.30 0.91
CA GLU A 60 2.34 -3.05 -0.26
C GLU A 60 2.61 -4.52 0.08
N VAL A 61 1.99 -5.41 -0.70
CA VAL A 61 2.16 -6.86 -0.54
C VAL A 61 3.39 -7.37 -1.29
N ILE A 62 4.31 -7.98 -0.54
CA ILE A 62 5.41 -8.78 -1.07
C ILE A 62 5.17 -10.26 -0.78
N SER A 63 4.98 -11.03 -1.85
CA SER A 63 4.48 -12.40 -1.80
C SER A 63 5.33 -13.39 -1.01
N ASN A 64 6.66 -13.27 -1.09
CA ASN A 64 7.56 -14.25 -0.51
C ASN A 64 8.92 -13.65 -0.14
N ARG A 65 9.76 -14.46 0.51
CA ARG A 65 11.08 -14.03 1.01
C ARG A 65 12.07 -13.70 -0.12
N SER A 66 11.94 -14.32 -1.29
CA SER A 66 12.79 -14.01 -2.44
C SER A 66 12.45 -12.63 -2.98
N ASP A 67 11.16 -12.31 -3.09
CA ASP A 67 10.71 -10.99 -3.56
C ASP A 67 11.05 -9.90 -2.52
N LEU A 68 10.95 -10.23 -1.23
CA LEU A 68 11.42 -9.34 -0.16
C LEU A 68 12.92 -9.08 -0.23
N ARG A 69 13.69 -10.09 -0.66
CA ARG A 69 15.12 -9.94 -0.88
C ARG A 69 15.40 -9.02 -2.06
N ALA A 70 14.69 -9.19 -3.17
CA ALA A 70 14.81 -8.32 -4.33
C ALA A 70 14.46 -6.87 -3.97
N PHE A 71 13.37 -6.66 -3.23
CA PHE A 71 12.99 -5.35 -2.69
C PHE A 71 14.12 -4.75 -1.83
N TYR A 72 14.63 -5.51 -0.87
CA TYR A 72 15.73 -5.06 0.00
C TYR A 72 17.01 -4.70 -0.77
N ASP A 73 17.40 -5.53 -1.75
CA ASP A 73 18.63 -5.29 -2.54
C ASP A 73 18.51 -3.99 -3.35
N VAL A 74 17.30 -3.63 -3.79
CA VAL A 74 17.03 -2.34 -4.44
C VAL A 74 16.98 -1.20 -3.41
N LEU A 75 16.35 -1.42 -2.25
CA LEU A 75 16.28 -0.45 -1.15
C LEU A 75 17.67 0.05 -0.71
N ILE A 76 18.67 -0.84 -0.69
CA ILE A 76 20.06 -0.48 -0.33
C ILE A 76 20.94 -0.12 -1.54
N GLY A 77 20.35 -0.15 -2.74
CA GLY A 77 21.04 0.14 -4.00
C GLY A 77 21.23 1.64 -4.26
N PRO A 78 21.98 2.02 -5.30
CA PRO A 78 22.16 3.42 -5.68
C PRO A 78 20.84 4.03 -6.16
N GLU A 79 20.45 5.18 -5.61
CA GLU A 79 19.24 5.90 -6.01
C GLU A 79 19.28 6.32 -7.49
N THR A 80 18.29 5.86 -8.27
CA THR A 80 18.02 6.38 -9.61
C THR A 80 16.89 7.40 -9.53
N ARG A 81 17.18 8.64 -9.97
CA ARG A 81 16.22 9.76 -9.99
C ARG A 81 15.32 9.67 -11.21
N ASN A 82 14.01 9.68 -11.03
CA ASN A 82 13.03 9.85 -12.10
C ASN A 82 11.74 10.50 -11.58
N ASP A 83 11.06 11.29 -12.41
CA ASP A 83 10.00 12.21 -11.93
C ASP A 83 8.63 11.88 -12.57
N GLY A 84 7.59 11.47 -11.80
CA GLY A 84 6.15 11.36 -12.14
C GLY A 84 5.32 10.40 -11.29
N LEU A 85 3.96 10.42 -11.35
CA LEU A 85 3.07 9.33 -10.88
C LEU A 85 3.71 8.04 -11.33
N ILE A 86 4.05 7.18 -10.40
CA ILE A 86 4.88 6.04 -10.75
C ILE A 86 4.04 4.80 -10.99
N VAL A 87 4.41 4.05 -12.04
CA VAL A 87 3.94 2.68 -12.24
C VAL A 87 5.00 1.73 -11.68
N ASN A 88 4.56 0.74 -10.89
CA ASN A 88 5.39 -0.37 -10.47
C ASN A 88 5.95 -1.09 -11.70
N THR A 89 7.16 -1.60 -11.61
CA THR A 89 7.76 -2.39 -12.68
C THR A 89 8.28 -3.71 -12.15
N VAL A 90 8.09 -4.77 -12.93
CA VAL A 90 8.67 -6.07 -12.65
C VAL A 90 9.70 -6.35 -13.73
N SER A 91 10.97 -6.48 -13.32
CA SER A 91 12.09 -6.64 -14.25
C SER A 91 12.17 -5.52 -15.32
N GLY A 92 11.82 -4.28 -14.93
CA GLY A 92 11.87 -3.10 -15.80
C GLY A 92 10.71 -2.96 -16.79
N ILE A 93 9.66 -3.77 -16.65
CA ILE A 93 8.43 -3.70 -17.46
C ILE A 93 7.29 -3.22 -16.57
N ASP A 94 6.45 -2.32 -17.08
CA ASP A 94 5.24 -1.85 -16.39
C ASP A 94 4.40 -3.02 -15.87
N ASP A 95 4.16 -3.01 -14.57
CA ASP A 95 3.26 -3.92 -13.91
C ASP A 95 1.82 -3.40 -14.04
N LYS A 96 1.24 -3.63 -15.22
CA LYS A 96 -0.09 -3.15 -15.59
C LYS A 96 -0.95 -4.29 -16.15
N TRP A 97 -2.26 -4.12 -16.07
CA TRP A 97 -3.19 -5.01 -16.75
C TRP A 97 -3.11 -4.83 -18.28
N SER A 98 -3.41 -5.91 -19.02
CA SER A 98 -3.68 -5.78 -20.46
C SER A 98 -5.00 -5.04 -20.70
N ASP A 99 -5.17 -4.47 -21.90
CA ASP A 99 -6.39 -3.75 -22.28
C ASP A 99 -7.67 -4.58 -22.08
N ALA A 100 -7.60 -5.90 -22.31
CA ALA A 100 -8.72 -6.80 -22.11
C ALA A 100 -9.03 -7.09 -20.63
N GLN A 101 -8.01 -7.01 -19.76
CA GLN A 101 -8.18 -7.23 -18.32
C GLN A 101 -8.64 -5.95 -17.62
N VAL A 102 -8.04 -4.80 -17.94
CA VAL A 102 -8.33 -3.54 -17.27
C VAL A 102 -9.77 -3.08 -17.49
N SER A 103 -10.39 -3.48 -18.60
CA SER A 103 -11.81 -3.22 -18.89
C SER A 103 -12.77 -4.26 -18.28
N ASN A 104 -12.31 -5.11 -17.36
CA ASN A 104 -13.11 -6.18 -16.75
C ASN A 104 -12.51 -6.66 -15.40
N LEU A 105 -12.13 -5.73 -14.52
CA LEU A 105 -11.54 -6.03 -13.21
C LEU A 105 -12.62 -6.46 -12.21
N THR A 106 -13.00 -7.74 -12.28
CA THR A 106 -14.08 -8.28 -11.44
C THR A 106 -13.68 -8.44 -9.98
N TYR A 107 -14.52 -7.99 -9.05
CA TYR A 107 -14.29 -8.13 -7.61
C TYR A 107 -15.56 -8.47 -6.86
N CYS A 108 -15.41 -8.97 -5.63
CA CYS A 108 -16.51 -9.19 -4.69
C CYS A 108 -16.23 -8.49 -3.37
N VAL A 109 -17.24 -8.34 -2.52
CA VAL A 109 -17.08 -7.78 -1.17
C VAL A 109 -17.57 -8.79 -0.14
N SER A 110 -16.69 -9.22 0.74
CA SER A 110 -16.98 -10.31 1.69
C SER A 110 -18.10 -9.97 2.65
N THR A 111 -19.10 -10.85 2.77
CA THR A 111 -20.17 -10.71 3.78
C THR A 111 -19.64 -10.74 5.22
N LYS A 112 -18.38 -11.11 5.42
CA LYS A 112 -17.69 -11.07 6.72
C LYS A 112 -17.55 -9.64 7.30
N PHE A 113 -17.70 -8.59 6.49
CA PHE A 113 -17.82 -7.22 7.01
C PHE A 113 -19.08 -7.01 7.87
N GLY A 114 -20.03 -7.96 7.86
CA GLY A 114 -21.21 -7.93 8.72
C GLY A 114 -22.07 -6.70 8.43
N ALA A 115 -22.38 -5.92 9.47
CA ALA A 115 -23.18 -4.70 9.34
C ALA A 115 -22.54 -3.63 8.44
N ARG A 116 -21.21 -3.68 8.23
CA ARG A 116 -20.46 -2.76 7.37
C ARG A 116 -20.39 -3.18 5.91
N HIS A 117 -20.94 -4.35 5.54
CA HIS A 117 -20.86 -4.85 4.15
C HIS A 117 -21.34 -3.82 3.11
N ALA A 118 -22.53 -3.25 3.31
CA ALA A 118 -23.05 -2.24 2.40
C ALA A 118 -22.19 -0.96 2.36
N ASP A 119 -21.61 -0.55 3.49
CA ASP A 119 -20.73 0.62 3.55
C ASP A 119 -19.45 0.37 2.73
N VAL A 120 -18.86 -0.83 2.83
CA VAL A 120 -17.67 -1.20 2.05
C VAL A 120 -17.98 -1.32 0.56
N VAL A 121 -19.13 -1.89 0.19
CA VAL A 121 -19.57 -1.94 -1.22
C VAL A 121 -19.65 -0.53 -1.81
N ASN A 122 -20.25 0.42 -1.08
CA ASN A 122 -20.36 1.80 -1.52
C ASN A 122 -19.00 2.51 -1.60
N ALA A 123 -18.11 2.26 -0.64
CA ALA A 123 -16.77 2.84 -0.63
C ALA A 123 -15.90 2.30 -1.79
N MET A 124 -15.94 0.99 -2.05
CA MET A 124 -15.27 0.36 -3.20
C MET A 124 -15.78 0.93 -4.52
N ALA A 125 -17.11 1.01 -4.69
CA ALA A 125 -17.71 1.59 -5.90
C ALA A 125 -17.30 3.07 -6.09
N SER A 126 -17.25 3.83 -5.00
CA SER A 126 -16.85 5.25 -5.04
C SER A 126 -15.37 5.42 -5.37
N GLY A 127 -14.49 4.60 -4.80
CA GLY A 127 -13.06 4.61 -5.10
C GLY A 127 -12.77 4.17 -6.54
N ALA A 128 -13.45 3.13 -7.01
CA ALA A 128 -13.37 2.67 -8.40
C ALA A 128 -13.78 3.77 -9.40
N ALA A 129 -14.88 4.47 -9.09
CA ALA A 129 -15.40 5.55 -9.92
C ALA A 129 -14.39 6.70 -10.14
N LEU A 130 -13.43 6.91 -9.23
CA LEU A 130 -12.37 7.90 -9.42
C LEU A 130 -11.50 7.54 -10.65
N TRP A 131 -11.07 6.27 -10.74
CA TRP A 131 -10.22 5.79 -11.83
C TRP A 131 -11.00 5.59 -13.14
N GLU A 132 -12.23 5.11 -13.07
CA GLU A 132 -13.11 4.93 -14.25
C GLU A 132 -13.52 6.28 -14.86
N ALA A 133 -13.71 7.32 -14.04
CA ALA A 133 -13.94 8.67 -14.53
C ALA A 133 -12.70 9.27 -15.19
N ALA A 134 -11.50 8.86 -14.75
CA ALA A 134 -10.24 9.31 -15.31
C ALA A 134 -9.91 8.65 -16.67
N SER A 135 -10.22 7.36 -16.83
CA SER A 135 -9.96 6.59 -18.05
C SER A 135 -11.13 5.67 -18.42
N SER A 136 -11.67 5.85 -19.64
CA SER A 136 -12.77 5.03 -20.16
C SER A 136 -12.36 3.60 -20.54
N LYS A 137 -11.09 3.23 -20.32
CA LYS A 137 -10.60 1.85 -20.48
C LYS A 137 -10.73 1.01 -19.23
N ILE A 138 -10.86 1.65 -18.06
CA ILE A 138 -10.89 0.98 -16.77
C ILE A 138 -12.34 0.64 -16.44
N ASP A 139 -12.57 -0.57 -15.95
CA ASP A 139 -13.87 -1.01 -15.46
C ASP A 139 -13.70 -2.02 -14.32
N PHE A 140 -14.07 -1.61 -13.11
CA PHE A 140 -14.13 -2.42 -11.91
C PHE A 140 -15.54 -2.97 -11.74
N GLN A 141 -15.69 -4.27 -11.96
CA GLN A 141 -17.01 -4.90 -11.97
C GLN A 141 -17.30 -5.62 -10.65
N TYR A 142 -18.22 -5.04 -9.88
CA TYR A 142 -18.71 -5.66 -8.65
C TYR A 142 -19.62 -6.86 -8.93
N VAL A 143 -19.22 -8.04 -8.44
CA VAL A 143 -19.94 -9.31 -8.58
C VAL A 143 -20.55 -9.70 -7.24
N SER A 144 -21.69 -9.09 -6.89
CA SER A 144 -22.38 -9.33 -5.60
C SER A 144 -22.79 -10.80 -5.38
N SER A 145 -23.02 -11.56 -6.44
CA SER A 145 -23.32 -13.00 -6.35
C SER A 145 -22.15 -13.83 -5.79
N ALA A 146 -20.93 -13.27 -5.79
CA ALA A 146 -19.72 -13.90 -5.25
C ALA A 146 -19.44 -13.54 -3.78
N ASP A 147 -20.14 -12.59 -3.18
CA ASP A 147 -19.87 -12.06 -1.82
C ASP A 147 -19.85 -13.13 -0.73
N GLY A 148 -20.78 -14.09 -0.80
CA GLY A 148 -20.91 -15.17 0.18
C GLY A 148 -19.69 -16.10 0.24
N ASN A 149 -18.85 -16.08 -0.80
CA ASN A 149 -17.58 -16.80 -0.85
C ASN A 149 -16.45 -15.89 -1.34
N CYS A 150 -16.48 -14.61 -0.95
CA CYS A 150 -15.48 -13.65 -1.39
C CYS A 150 -14.15 -13.88 -0.66
N THR A 151 -13.22 -14.55 -1.34
CA THR A 151 -11.87 -14.90 -0.89
C THR A 151 -10.96 -15.03 -2.10
N THR A 152 -9.64 -15.00 -1.92
CA THR A 152 -8.64 -15.24 -2.99
C THR A 152 -8.72 -16.62 -3.66
N ARG A 153 -9.59 -17.51 -3.16
CA ARG A 153 -9.86 -18.83 -3.76
C ARG A 153 -11.02 -18.81 -4.75
N ASN A 154 -11.82 -17.74 -4.77
CA ASN A 154 -12.97 -17.63 -5.66
C ASN A 154 -12.51 -17.23 -7.06
N LYS A 155 -12.61 -18.17 -8.00
CA LYS A 155 -12.17 -17.98 -9.40
C LYS A 155 -13.22 -17.33 -10.29
N SER A 156 -14.38 -16.96 -9.75
CA SER A 156 -15.41 -16.20 -10.47
C SER A 156 -15.13 -14.69 -10.48
N VAL A 157 -14.13 -14.24 -9.73
CA VAL A 157 -13.68 -12.84 -9.67
C VAL A 157 -12.15 -12.81 -9.79
N LEU A 158 -11.60 -11.66 -10.17
CA LEU A 158 -10.16 -11.42 -10.21
C LEU A 158 -9.59 -11.34 -8.79
N PHE A 159 -10.22 -10.55 -7.92
CA PHE A 159 -9.76 -10.34 -6.54
C PHE A 159 -10.90 -10.26 -5.53
N SER A 160 -10.58 -10.46 -4.26
CA SER A 160 -11.52 -10.34 -3.14
C SER A 160 -11.28 -9.07 -2.33
N VAL A 161 -12.36 -8.50 -1.79
CA VAL A 161 -12.30 -7.46 -0.75
C VAL A 161 -12.73 -8.09 0.57
N GLU A 162 -11.85 -8.14 1.55
CA GLU A 162 -12.05 -8.89 2.79
C GLU A 162 -11.72 -8.06 4.04
N PRO A 163 -12.43 -8.27 5.17
CA PRO A 163 -12.06 -7.65 6.42
C PRO A 163 -10.79 -8.28 6.99
N VAL A 164 -10.01 -7.47 7.68
CA VAL A 164 -8.91 -7.90 8.55
C VAL A 164 -9.05 -7.22 9.92
N GLN A 165 -8.36 -7.75 10.93
CA GLN A 165 -8.14 -7.05 12.19
C GLN A 165 -6.64 -6.88 12.38
N THR A 166 -6.17 -5.64 12.28
CA THR A 166 -4.75 -5.30 12.41
C THR A 166 -4.60 -3.88 12.94
N SER A 167 -3.39 -3.54 13.35
CA SER A 167 -3.00 -2.15 13.65
C SER A 167 -1.86 -1.68 12.76
N GLN A 168 -1.53 -2.45 11.73
CA GLN A 168 -0.37 -2.20 10.87
C GLN A 168 -0.72 -1.30 9.68
N TYR A 169 -1.98 -1.34 9.22
CA TYR A 169 -2.47 -0.59 8.08
C TYR A 169 -3.97 -0.34 8.19
N ILE A 170 -4.48 0.65 7.46
CA ILE A 170 -5.92 0.93 7.36
C ILE A 170 -6.56 0.03 6.30
N ALA A 171 -5.93 -0.01 5.12
CA ALA A 171 -6.21 -0.97 4.07
C ALA A 171 -4.88 -1.38 3.43
N ARG A 172 -4.94 -2.41 2.59
CA ARG A 172 -3.84 -2.79 1.71
C ARG A 172 -4.34 -3.41 0.42
N ALA A 173 -3.51 -3.37 -0.61
CA ALA A 173 -3.80 -3.93 -1.92
C ALA A 173 -2.62 -4.69 -2.49
N PHE A 174 -2.66 -4.93 -3.79
CA PHE A 174 -1.72 -5.76 -4.53
C PHE A 174 -1.45 -5.13 -5.89
N PHE A 175 -0.30 -5.42 -6.49
CA PHE A 175 0.01 -5.05 -7.86
C PHE A 175 -0.46 -6.12 -8.86
N PRO A 176 -0.64 -5.80 -10.16
CA PRO A 176 -1.14 -6.76 -11.16
C PRO A 176 -0.34 -8.08 -11.24
N SER A 177 0.97 -8.04 -10.98
CA SER A 177 1.85 -9.20 -10.96
C SER A 177 1.73 -10.08 -9.72
N THR A 178 1.05 -9.62 -8.66
CA THR A 178 0.86 -10.41 -7.44
C THR A 178 0.17 -11.73 -7.77
N PRO A 179 0.63 -12.89 -7.26
CA PRO A 179 0.02 -14.18 -7.53
C PRO A 179 -1.46 -14.22 -7.14
N ASP A 180 -2.31 -14.86 -7.96
CA ASP A 180 -3.77 -14.92 -7.76
C ASP A 180 -4.24 -15.20 -6.32
N ARG A 181 -3.50 -16.02 -5.57
CA ARG A 181 -3.89 -16.42 -4.21
C ARG A 181 -3.65 -15.33 -3.15
N GLN A 182 -3.05 -14.22 -3.54
CA GLN A 182 -2.74 -13.04 -2.75
C GLN A 182 -3.36 -11.77 -3.35
N GLN A 183 -4.16 -11.89 -4.42
CA GLN A 183 -4.90 -10.77 -5.00
C GLN A 183 -6.14 -10.48 -4.16
N ASN A 184 -5.96 -9.69 -3.11
CA ASN A 184 -7.05 -9.17 -2.28
C ASN A 184 -6.77 -7.75 -1.80
N VAL A 185 -7.86 -7.02 -1.60
CA VAL A 185 -7.87 -5.80 -0.80
C VAL A 185 -8.29 -6.19 0.61
N LEU A 186 -7.43 -5.94 1.60
CA LEU A 186 -7.78 -6.13 3.01
C LEU A 186 -8.08 -4.79 3.66
N ILE A 187 -9.15 -4.74 4.45
CA ILE A 187 -9.64 -3.52 5.08
C ILE A 187 -9.77 -3.75 6.59
N ASP A 188 -9.09 -2.94 7.38
CA ASP A 188 -9.30 -2.86 8.83
C ASP A 188 -10.46 -1.90 9.16
N ASP A 189 -11.10 -2.11 10.31
CA ASP A 189 -12.21 -1.27 10.77
C ASP A 189 -11.77 0.20 11.04
N SER A 190 -10.48 0.45 11.22
CA SER A 190 -9.92 1.79 11.37
C SER A 190 -10.21 2.73 10.19
N ILE A 191 -10.57 2.19 9.01
CA ILE A 191 -10.98 2.97 7.83
C ILE A 191 -12.12 3.94 8.15
N TRP A 192 -12.99 3.61 9.10
CA TRP A 192 -14.14 4.45 9.50
C TRP A 192 -13.77 5.57 10.48
N SER A 193 -12.55 5.57 11.00
CA SER A 193 -12.05 6.52 11.99
C SER A 193 -10.75 7.22 11.57
N SER A 194 -10.42 7.20 10.27
CA SER A 194 -9.17 7.73 9.71
C SER A 194 -9.16 9.25 9.47
N GLY A 195 -9.91 10.00 10.29
CA GLY A 195 -9.93 11.47 10.24
C GLY A 195 -10.51 12.01 8.94
N SER A 196 -9.74 12.86 8.25
CA SER A 196 -10.10 13.46 6.96
C SER A 196 -10.02 12.49 5.78
N TRP A 197 -9.32 11.36 5.95
CA TRP A 197 -9.20 10.35 4.90
C TRP A 197 -10.48 9.55 4.83
N THR A 198 -11.28 9.84 3.81
CA THR A 198 -12.56 9.16 3.62
C THR A 198 -12.32 7.72 3.13
N PRO A 199 -13.22 6.77 3.43
CA PRO A 199 -13.15 5.41 2.88
C PRO A 199 -13.07 5.38 1.35
N THR A 200 -13.70 6.35 0.67
CA THR A 200 -13.61 6.52 -0.78
C THR A 200 -12.18 6.82 -1.23
N ASN A 201 -11.49 7.76 -0.59
CA ASN A 201 -10.14 8.15 -0.96
C ASN A 201 -9.12 7.06 -0.60
N ILE A 202 -9.28 6.41 0.56
CA ILE A 202 -8.46 5.27 0.96
C ILE A 202 -8.62 4.14 -0.05
N LEU A 203 -9.83 3.74 -0.40
CA LEU A 203 -10.01 2.67 -1.40
C LEU A 203 -9.68 3.12 -2.82
N GLY A 204 -9.78 4.42 -3.12
CA GLY A 204 -9.24 4.99 -4.36
C GLY A 204 -7.73 4.79 -4.45
N HIS A 205 -7.00 5.06 -3.38
CA HIS A 205 -5.57 4.77 -3.27
C HIS A 205 -5.26 3.28 -3.47
N GLU A 206 -5.93 2.40 -2.72
CA GLU A 206 -5.72 0.94 -2.84
C GLU A 206 -6.00 0.42 -4.25
N LEU A 207 -7.05 0.92 -4.90
CA LEU A 207 -7.36 0.57 -6.29
C LEU A 207 -6.35 1.14 -7.28
N GLY A 208 -5.60 2.19 -6.92
CA GLY A 208 -4.44 2.65 -7.65
C GLY A 208 -3.33 1.59 -7.69
N HIS A 209 -3.04 0.92 -6.57
CA HIS A 209 -2.11 -0.21 -6.54
C HIS A 209 -2.63 -1.39 -7.38
N VAL A 210 -3.93 -1.69 -7.32
CA VAL A 210 -4.55 -2.72 -8.17
C VAL A 210 -4.34 -2.39 -9.66
N LEU A 211 -4.28 -1.12 -10.03
CA LEU A 211 -3.96 -0.67 -11.40
C LEU A 211 -2.46 -0.60 -11.71
N GLY A 212 -1.59 -0.86 -10.75
CA GLY A 212 -0.14 -0.85 -10.92
C GLY A 212 0.56 0.43 -10.47
N PHE A 213 -0.15 1.41 -9.90
CA PHE A 213 0.49 2.64 -9.42
C PHE A 213 1.18 2.38 -8.09
N ARG A 214 2.43 2.81 -7.97
CA ARG A 214 3.21 2.76 -6.72
C ARG A 214 3.15 4.13 -6.04
N HIS A 215 3.52 4.18 -4.76
CA HIS A 215 3.54 5.41 -4.00
C HIS A 215 4.46 6.50 -4.53
N GLU A 216 3.95 7.72 -4.64
CA GLU A 216 4.74 8.89 -5.05
C GLU A 216 5.92 9.18 -4.11
N HIS A 217 5.80 8.82 -2.83
CA HIS A 217 6.77 9.20 -1.81
C HIS A 217 8.11 8.47 -1.95
N THR A 218 8.19 7.34 -2.67
CA THR A 218 9.48 6.66 -2.90
C THR A 218 10.44 7.48 -3.76
N ARG A 219 9.97 8.60 -4.30
CA ARG A 219 10.73 9.45 -5.18
C ARG A 219 11.65 10.39 -4.40
N PRO A 220 12.85 10.69 -4.91
CA PRO A 220 13.80 11.57 -4.22
C PRO A 220 13.23 12.96 -3.88
N GLU A 221 12.27 13.47 -4.66
CA GLU A 221 11.62 14.77 -4.45
C GLU A 221 10.80 14.86 -3.16
N SER A 222 10.31 13.72 -2.65
CA SER A 222 9.70 13.64 -1.32
C SER A 222 10.68 14.02 -0.22
N GLY A 223 11.97 13.72 -0.41
CA GLY A 223 13.04 13.98 0.55
C GLY A 223 12.94 13.20 1.86
N THR A 224 11.96 12.30 1.98
CA THR A 224 11.74 11.38 3.09
C THR A 224 10.95 10.17 2.63
N CYS A 225 11.04 9.07 3.38
CA CYS A 225 10.50 7.77 3.02
C CYS A 225 11.06 7.24 1.69
N PHE A 226 11.39 5.95 1.65
CA PHE A 226 11.91 5.33 0.46
C PHE A 226 11.47 3.88 0.45
N GLU A 227 10.97 3.42 -0.69
CA GLU A 227 10.49 2.07 -0.89
C GLU A 227 11.51 1.26 -1.68
N ASP A 228 11.62 1.56 -2.98
CA ASP A 228 12.58 0.97 -3.90
C ASP A 228 12.70 1.83 -5.19
N THR A 229 13.38 1.29 -6.21
CA THR A 229 13.51 1.90 -7.54
C THR A 229 12.84 1.08 -8.65
N ASN A 230 11.97 0.12 -8.30
CA ASN A 230 11.28 -0.74 -9.25
C ASN A 230 10.05 -0.04 -9.83
N TRP A 231 10.28 1.12 -10.42
CA TRP A 231 9.21 1.93 -10.97
C TRP A 231 9.72 2.85 -12.09
N ARG A 232 8.78 3.37 -12.87
CA ARG A 232 9.06 4.48 -13.78
C ARG A 232 7.99 5.55 -13.65
N PRO A 233 8.31 6.81 -13.96
CA PRO A 233 7.34 7.88 -13.90
C PRO A 233 6.38 7.90 -15.08
N LEU A 234 5.19 8.46 -14.85
CA LEU A 234 4.14 8.76 -15.83
C LEU A 234 3.87 10.26 -15.97
N THR A 235 4.02 11.06 -14.90
CA THR A 235 3.74 12.52 -14.88
C THR A 235 4.94 13.31 -14.32
N PRO A 236 4.81 14.55 -13.80
CA PRO A 236 5.79 15.12 -12.83
C PRO A 236 5.44 14.81 -11.36
N TYR A 237 6.32 15.19 -10.42
CA TYR A 237 6.06 15.03 -8.97
C TYR A 237 4.79 15.73 -8.52
N ASP A 238 3.98 15.00 -7.75
CA ASP A 238 2.80 15.54 -7.10
C ASP A 238 2.75 15.11 -5.63
N SER A 239 3.20 16.01 -4.75
CA SER A 239 3.10 15.80 -3.30
C SER A 239 1.65 15.68 -2.81
N SER A 240 0.67 16.11 -3.61
CA SER A 240 -0.75 16.00 -3.29
C SER A 240 -1.45 14.78 -3.90
N SER A 241 -0.73 13.94 -4.66
CA SER A 241 -1.29 12.74 -5.30
C SER A 241 -2.05 11.85 -4.31
N ILE A 242 -3.12 11.21 -4.79
CA ILE A 242 -3.79 10.16 -4.03
C ILE A 242 -2.83 9.04 -3.62
N MET A 243 -1.77 8.79 -4.40
CA MET A 243 -0.73 7.80 -4.13
C MET A 243 0.40 8.34 -3.22
N HIS A 244 0.21 9.49 -2.55
CA HIS A 244 1.22 10.07 -1.68
C HIS A 244 0.82 10.04 -0.21
N TYR A 245 1.70 9.50 0.63
CA TYR A 245 1.52 9.48 2.08
C TYR A 245 1.85 10.81 2.76
N PRO A 246 0.95 11.40 3.56
CA PRO A 246 1.20 12.66 4.25
C PRO A 246 2.32 12.59 5.30
N GLN A 247 2.48 11.45 5.97
CA GLN A 247 3.60 11.20 6.88
C GLN A 247 4.97 11.18 6.18
N CYS A 248 4.96 11.13 4.84
CA CYS A 248 6.13 11.13 4.00
C CYS A 248 6.30 12.44 3.22
N ASN A 249 5.94 13.60 3.79
CA ASN A 249 5.93 14.91 3.09
C ASN A 249 4.91 15.05 1.95
N GLY A 250 3.89 14.18 1.92
CA GLY A 250 2.70 14.44 1.13
C GLY A 250 1.97 15.69 1.63
N SER A 251 1.51 16.54 0.72
CA SER A 251 0.77 17.76 1.03
C SER A 251 -0.75 17.57 1.01
N SER A 252 -1.23 16.38 0.64
CA SER A 252 -2.67 16.06 0.69
C SER A 252 -3.11 15.83 2.13
N ASP A 253 -4.16 16.52 2.57
CA ASP A 253 -4.74 16.32 3.90
C ASP A 253 -5.82 15.22 3.91
N ASP A 254 -6.28 14.76 2.74
CA ASP A 254 -7.45 13.89 2.60
C ASP A 254 -7.30 12.72 1.63
N LEU A 255 -6.14 12.58 0.95
CA LEU A 255 -5.89 11.61 -0.13
C LEU A 255 -6.84 11.77 -1.34
N SER A 256 -7.28 12.99 -1.64
CA SER A 256 -8.06 13.23 -2.86
C SER A 256 -7.24 13.02 -4.14
N MET A 257 -7.87 12.45 -5.16
CA MET A 257 -7.28 12.29 -6.50
C MET A 257 -7.04 13.66 -7.16
N THR A 258 -5.84 13.84 -7.71
CA THR A 258 -5.44 15.07 -8.39
C THR A 258 -5.58 14.95 -9.91
N SER A 259 -5.47 16.09 -10.60
CA SER A 259 -5.39 16.08 -12.07
C SER A 259 -4.14 15.37 -12.60
N THR A 260 -3.08 15.29 -11.78
CA THR A 260 -1.84 14.59 -12.13
C THR A 260 -2.08 13.08 -12.15
N ASP A 261 -2.79 12.56 -11.14
CA ASP A 261 -3.19 11.15 -11.08
C ASP A 261 -4.00 10.77 -12.33
N VAL A 262 -4.97 11.62 -12.70
CA VAL A 262 -5.79 11.47 -13.91
C VAL A 262 -4.93 11.45 -15.18
N ALA A 263 -3.97 12.36 -15.31
CA ALA A 263 -3.08 12.38 -16.46
C ALA A 263 -2.20 11.11 -16.53
N GLY A 264 -1.72 10.63 -15.38
CA GLY A 264 -0.88 9.44 -15.29
C GLY A 264 -1.62 8.17 -15.68
N VAL A 265 -2.84 7.95 -15.16
CA VAL A 265 -3.65 6.79 -15.55
C VAL A 265 -4.03 6.79 -17.02
N VAL A 266 -4.39 7.95 -17.59
CA VAL A 266 -4.65 8.09 -19.03
C VAL A 266 -3.39 7.83 -19.86
N SER A 267 -2.21 8.21 -19.38
CA SER A 267 -0.95 7.90 -20.08
C SER A 267 -0.64 6.40 -20.10
N LEU A 268 -1.03 5.67 -19.05
CA LEU A 268 -0.74 4.25 -18.89
C LEU A 268 -1.75 3.36 -19.62
N TYR A 269 -3.04 3.66 -19.50
CA TYR A 269 -4.13 2.83 -20.01
C TYR A 269 -4.86 3.44 -21.21
N GLY A 270 -4.68 4.73 -21.50
CA GLY A 270 -5.39 5.44 -22.55
C GLY A 270 -6.76 5.94 -22.10
N ASN A 271 -7.55 6.39 -23.08
CA ASN A 271 -8.95 6.76 -22.89
C ASN A 271 -9.78 6.16 -24.02
#